data_AF-A0A4R2QCU9-F1
#
_entry.id   AF-A0A4R2QCU9-F1
#
_cell.length_a   1.000
_cell.length_b   1.000
_cell.length_c   1.000
_cell.angle_alpha   90.00
_cell.angle_beta   90.00
_cell.angle_gamma   90.00
#
_symmetry.space_group_name_H-M   'P 1'
#
loop_
_entity.id
_entity.type
_entity.pdbx_description
1 polymer ?
#
loop_
_entity_poly.entity_id
_entity_poly.type
_entity_poly.pdbx_seq_one_letter_code
_entity_poly.pdbx_strand_id
1 'polypeptide(L)'
;IGTTTRWGAYRFGILTLIPVLLIAASWQWLGNERASSYAEAVDSPDYPGAIARTGSVQTPENDGSFAPSPVALTSDWSSLSTDCTPSERNPELNLCRSATAGEPSKRIVVVGESHSRQYLAALRPIAEERNWQLVEMLRSACPFSTRSEVVRGSQGCIDWNAAAAEEIIDMQPDAVFTMATREVREGLTEHTPPGFVEQWRKLDAAGIPVIGMRDNPRFEFEPVDCVDQRGADDPGCAAQRDAVLAPKPPYAAMPDVPDNVRFIDMSDYVCEERTCPPVIGNVYVYMDNNHLSATYLKTMSPILARELDRAMKW
;
A
#
# COMPACT_ATOMS: atom_id res chain seq x y z
N ILE A 1 40.45 -29.45 -26.10
CA ILE A 1 39.68 -30.28 -25.13
C ILE A 1 38.63 -31.02 -25.95
N GLY A 2 38.69 -32.36 -25.95
CA GLY A 2 38.18 -33.22 -27.02
C GLY A 2 36.66 -33.17 -27.28
N THR A 3 36.30 -32.84 -28.52
CA THR A 3 34.93 -32.94 -29.06
C THR A 3 34.79 -34.09 -30.08
N THR A 4 35.79 -34.95 -30.23
CA THR A 4 35.80 -36.00 -31.26
C THR A 4 34.98 -37.25 -30.91
N THR A 5 34.41 -37.33 -29.71
CA THR A 5 33.49 -38.42 -29.31
C THR A 5 32.24 -37.84 -28.65
N ARG A 6 31.08 -38.50 -28.82
CA ARG A 6 29.81 -38.05 -28.25
C ARG A 6 29.92 -37.79 -26.74
N TRP A 7 30.68 -38.62 -26.01
CA TRP A 7 30.95 -38.46 -24.58
C TRP A 7 31.85 -37.27 -24.21
N GLY A 8 32.75 -36.84 -25.09
CA GLY A 8 33.58 -35.64 -24.90
C GLY A 8 32.77 -34.35 -24.93
N ALA A 9 31.77 -34.28 -25.81
CA ALA A 9 30.85 -33.13 -25.89
C ALA A 9 29.96 -33.00 -24.64
N TYR A 10 29.44 -34.12 -24.10
CA TYR A 10 28.67 -34.10 -22.85
C TYR A 10 29.53 -33.66 -21.65
N ARG A 11 30.76 -34.16 -21.54
CA ARG A 11 31.69 -33.76 -20.47
C ARG A 11 32.05 -32.27 -20.55
N PHE A 12 32.30 -31.75 -21.74
CA PHE A 12 32.56 -30.34 -21.94
C PHE A 12 31.33 -29.49 -21.58
N GLY A 13 30.13 -29.89 -22.03
CA GLY A 13 28.89 -29.22 -21.68
C GLY A 13 28.61 -29.18 -20.17
N ILE A 14 28.84 -30.30 -19.46
CA ILE A 14 28.70 -30.35 -18.00
C ILE A 14 29.73 -29.42 -17.32
N LEU A 15 31.00 -29.46 -17.75
CA LEU A 15 32.05 -28.64 -17.16
C LEU A 15 31.85 -27.13 -17.35
N THR A 16 31.19 -26.71 -18.43
CA THR A 16 30.85 -25.29 -18.63
C THR A 16 29.54 -24.89 -17.96
N LEU A 17 28.57 -25.81 -17.81
CA LEU A 17 27.29 -25.52 -17.14
C LEU A 17 27.45 -25.33 -15.63
N ILE A 18 28.33 -26.12 -14.99
CA ILE A 18 28.55 -26.08 -13.54
C ILE A 18 28.90 -24.67 -13.03
N PRO A 19 29.93 -23.96 -13.55
CA PRO A 19 30.26 -22.63 -13.06
C PRO A 19 29.14 -21.61 -13.31
N VAL A 20 28.40 -21.72 -14.43
CA VAL A 20 27.25 -20.85 -14.72
C VAL A 20 26.14 -21.07 -13.69
N LEU A 21 25.81 -22.33 -13.38
CA LEU A 21 24.81 -22.65 -12.37
C LEU A 21 25.25 -22.26 -10.96
N LEU A 22 26.52 -22.39 -10.62
CA LEU A 22 27.06 -21.95 -9.33
C LEU A 22 27.01 -20.42 -9.20
N ILE A 23 27.36 -19.69 -10.27
CA ILE A 23 27.24 -18.22 -10.30
C ILE A 23 25.76 -17.82 -10.17
N ALA A 24 24.86 -18.42 -10.95
CA ALA A 24 23.44 -18.14 -10.88
C ALA A 24 22.84 -18.46 -9.50
N ALA A 25 23.19 -19.60 -8.90
CA ALA A 25 22.76 -19.97 -7.56
C ALA A 25 23.34 -19.05 -6.49
N SER A 26 24.59 -18.59 -6.64
CA SER A 26 25.21 -17.63 -5.72
C SER A 26 24.55 -16.26 -5.84
N TRP A 27 24.21 -15.82 -7.05
CA TRP A 27 23.43 -14.60 -7.29
C TRP A 27 22.02 -14.70 -6.74
N GLN A 28 21.35 -15.84 -6.96
CA GLN A 28 20.02 -16.11 -6.41
C GLN A 28 20.07 -16.11 -4.88
N TRP A 29 21.07 -16.75 -4.26
CA TRP A 29 21.23 -16.80 -2.81
C TRP A 29 21.55 -15.44 -2.23
N LEU A 30 22.48 -14.67 -2.81
CA LEU A 30 22.79 -13.32 -2.38
C LEU A 30 21.60 -12.37 -2.55
N GLY A 31 20.84 -12.52 -3.64
CA GLY A 31 19.60 -11.79 -3.86
C GLY A 31 18.54 -12.15 -2.82
N ASN A 32 18.43 -13.42 -2.45
CA ASN A 32 17.45 -13.90 -1.47
C ASN A 32 17.84 -13.53 -0.02
N GLU A 33 19.13 -13.54 0.33
CA GLU A 33 19.67 -13.04 1.61
C GLU A 33 19.42 -11.54 1.77
N ARG A 34 19.68 -10.76 0.71
CA ARG A 34 19.31 -9.34 0.68
C ARG A 34 17.79 -9.15 0.73
N ALA A 35 17.02 -10.05 0.12
CA ALA A 35 15.57 -10.07 0.22
C ALA A 35 15.03 -10.37 1.63
N SER A 36 15.65 -11.29 2.36
CA SER A 36 15.28 -11.58 3.75
C SER A 36 15.63 -10.45 4.71
N SER A 37 16.67 -9.65 4.41
CA SER A 37 17.03 -8.49 5.24
C SER A 37 15.96 -7.39 5.28
N TYR A 38 15.01 -7.35 4.33
CA TYR A 38 13.90 -6.38 4.33
C TYR A 38 12.84 -6.66 5.41
N ALA A 39 12.62 -7.93 5.75
CA ALA A 39 11.72 -8.30 6.83
C ALA A 39 12.29 -7.90 8.21
N GLU A 40 13.62 -7.91 8.34
CA GLU A 40 14.35 -7.56 9.57
C GLU A 40 14.56 -6.05 9.72
N ALA A 41 14.63 -5.28 8.62
CA ALA A 41 14.84 -3.84 8.69
C ALA A 41 13.72 -3.10 9.45
N VAL A 42 12.45 -3.48 9.28
CA VAL A 42 11.30 -2.76 9.87
C VAL A 42 11.23 -2.82 11.40
N ASP A 43 11.77 -3.88 12.00
CA ASP A 43 11.80 -4.05 13.46
C ASP A 43 13.17 -3.64 14.06
N SER A 44 14.10 -3.16 13.22
CA SER A 44 15.37 -2.62 13.67
C SER A 44 15.22 -1.17 14.14
N PRO A 45 15.80 -0.79 15.29
CA PRO A 45 15.91 0.60 15.71
C PRO A 45 16.56 1.54 14.69
N ASP A 46 17.30 0.98 13.72
CA ASP A 46 17.99 1.74 12.67
C ASP A 46 17.05 2.25 11.57
N TYR A 47 15.86 1.67 11.43
CA TYR A 47 14.89 2.02 10.38
C TYR A 47 13.49 2.32 10.94
N PRO A 48 13.36 3.37 11.79
CA PRO A 48 12.09 3.67 12.46
C PRO A 48 10.94 4.10 11.53
N GLY A 49 11.22 4.47 10.28
CA GLY A 49 10.20 4.85 9.30
C GLY A 49 9.22 5.90 9.83
N ALA A 50 7.92 5.65 9.66
CA ALA A 50 6.85 6.53 10.10
C ALA A 50 6.85 6.80 11.62
N ILE A 51 7.42 5.91 12.43
CA ILE A 51 7.51 6.12 13.89
C ILE A 51 8.42 7.31 14.23
N ALA A 52 9.43 7.61 13.40
CA ALA A 52 10.27 8.79 13.58
C ALA A 52 9.45 10.09 13.60
N ARG A 53 8.32 10.14 12.90
CA ARG A 53 7.41 11.31 12.84
C ARG A 53 6.60 11.52 14.13
N THR A 54 6.57 10.54 15.02
CA THR A 54 5.89 10.67 16.33
C THR A 54 6.73 11.41 17.38
N GLY A 55 8.03 11.60 17.12
CA GLY A 55 8.99 12.13 18.09
C GLY A 55 9.35 11.16 19.21
N SER A 56 8.84 9.92 19.19
CA SER A 56 9.13 8.90 20.21
C SER A 56 10.47 8.18 19.99
N VAL A 57 11.00 8.21 18.77
CA VAL A 57 12.25 7.55 18.38
C VAL A 57 13.11 8.55 17.61
N GLN A 58 14.40 8.59 17.95
CA GLN A 58 15.39 9.34 17.18
C GLN A 58 15.82 8.49 15.97
N THR A 59 15.82 9.09 14.78
CA THR A 59 16.37 8.44 13.58
C THR A 59 17.89 8.36 13.73
N PRO A 60 18.49 7.16 13.69
CA PRO A 60 19.94 7.02 13.71
C PRO A 60 20.57 7.64 12.46
N GLU A 61 21.79 8.16 12.61
CA GLU A 61 22.58 8.64 11.48
C GLU A 61 22.81 7.49 10.50
N ASN A 62 22.61 7.76 9.22
CA ASN A 62 22.62 6.76 8.18
C ASN A 62 23.77 7.03 7.20
N ASP A 63 24.46 5.98 6.78
CA ASP A 63 25.54 6.04 5.81
C ASP A 63 25.06 6.13 4.34
N GLY A 64 23.75 6.32 4.14
CA GLY A 64 23.09 6.31 2.83
C GLY A 64 22.39 4.99 2.50
N SER A 65 22.33 4.06 3.45
CA SER A 65 21.63 2.78 3.32
C SER A 65 20.17 2.89 3.74
N PHE A 66 19.23 2.78 2.81
CA PHE A 66 17.80 2.86 3.11
C PHE A 66 17.12 1.50 2.99
N ALA A 67 16.01 1.33 3.72
CA ALA A 67 15.17 0.14 3.66
C ALA A 67 13.86 0.41 2.91
N PRO A 68 13.35 -0.56 2.12
CA PRO A 68 14.11 -1.69 1.58
C PRO A 68 15.19 -1.18 0.60
N SER A 69 16.04 -2.06 0.08
CA SER A 69 16.99 -1.65 -0.96
C SER A 69 16.22 -1.28 -2.24
N PRO A 70 16.76 -0.39 -3.10
CA PRO A 70 16.11 0.03 -4.33
C PRO A 70 15.66 -1.14 -5.24
N VAL A 71 16.42 -2.24 -5.27
CA VAL A 71 16.09 -3.42 -6.07
C VAL A 71 14.78 -4.05 -5.64
N ALA A 72 14.54 -4.13 -4.32
CA ALA A 72 13.34 -4.75 -3.79
C ALA A 72 12.18 -3.80 -3.61
N LEU A 73 12.47 -2.51 -3.51
CA LEU A 73 11.47 -1.46 -3.40
C LEU A 73 10.44 -1.54 -4.53
N THR A 74 10.87 -1.83 -5.76
CA THR A 74 9.98 -1.96 -6.93
C THR A 74 8.89 -3.04 -6.81
N SER A 75 9.05 -3.99 -5.89
CA SER A 75 8.08 -5.05 -5.61
C SER A 75 7.60 -5.08 -4.15
N ASP A 76 7.84 -3.99 -3.40
CA ASP A 76 7.54 -3.89 -1.97
C ASP A 76 6.04 -3.64 -1.70
N TRP A 77 5.23 -4.66 -1.99
CA TRP A 77 3.78 -4.69 -1.80
C TRP A 77 3.38 -5.61 -0.64
N SER A 78 2.20 -5.34 -0.07
CA SER A 78 1.45 -6.31 0.75
C SER A 78 0.19 -6.78 0.00
N SER A 79 -0.20 -8.04 0.24
CA SER A 79 -1.45 -8.62 -0.26
C SER A 79 -1.91 -9.78 0.61
N LEU A 80 -3.21 -10.05 0.60
CA LEU A 80 -3.80 -11.28 1.14
C LEU A 80 -3.80 -12.33 0.03
N SER A 81 -2.72 -13.10 -0.10
CA SER A 81 -2.61 -14.14 -1.15
C SER A 81 -3.21 -15.49 -0.76
N THR A 82 -3.93 -15.55 0.37
CA THR A 82 -4.52 -16.79 0.89
C THR A 82 -6.05 -16.71 0.78
N ASP A 83 -6.68 -17.84 0.46
CA ASP A 83 -8.14 -18.00 0.44
C ASP A 83 -8.88 -16.94 -0.40
N CYS A 84 -8.56 -16.91 -1.69
CA CYS A 84 -9.25 -16.07 -2.67
C CYS A 84 -10.37 -16.85 -3.35
N THR A 85 -11.60 -16.36 -3.24
CA THR A 85 -12.77 -16.91 -3.92
C THR A 85 -13.36 -15.87 -4.87
N PRO A 86 -13.63 -16.20 -6.14
CA PRO A 86 -14.35 -15.30 -7.03
C PRO A 86 -15.79 -15.10 -6.57
N SER A 87 -16.32 -13.89 -6.74
CA SER A 87 -17.74 -13.59 -6.52
C SER A 87 -18.59 -14.21 -7.63
N GLU A 88 -19.76 -14.73 -7.27
CA GLU A 88 -20.77 -15.17 -8.25
C GLU A 88 -21.39 -13.99 -9.03
N ARG A 89 -21.30 -12.77 -8.49
CA ARG A 89 -21.85 -11.54 -9.07
C ARG A 89 -20.96 -10.97 -10.17
N ASN A 90 -19.65 -11.15 -10.06
CA ASN A 90 -18.68 -10.67 -11.04
C ASN A 90 -17.41 -11.54 -11.04
N PRO A 91 -17.02 -12.18 -12.15
CA PRO A 91 -15.86 -13.07 -12.21
C PRO A 91 -14.50 -12.36 -12.06
N GLU A 92 -14.44 -11.04 -12.24
CA GLU A 92 -13.24 -10.23 -11.99
C GLU A 92 -13.15 -9.78 -10.52
N LEU A 93 -14.19 -10.00 -9.72
CA LEU A 93 -14.20 -9.67 -8.29
C LEU A 93 -13.77 -10.89 -7.48
N ASN A 94 -12.59 -10.80 -6.88
CA ASN A 94 -12.08 -11.81 -5.94
C ASN A 94 -12.19 -11.28 -4.51
N LEU A 95 -12.61 -12.17 -3.60
CA LEU A 95 -12.65 -11.94 -2.16
C LEU A 95 -11.52 -12.77 -1.55
N CYS A 96 -10.39 -12.13 -1.25
CA CYS A 96 -9.25 -12.78 -0.59
C CYS A 96 -9.28 -12.50 0.91
N ARG A 97 -9.15 -13.54 1.74
CA ARG A 97 -9.33 -13.42 3.20
C ARG A 97 -8.03 -13.68 3.95
N SER A 98 -7.77 -12.87 4.97
CA SER A 98 -6.68 -13.17 5.90
C SER A 98 -7.02 -14.38 6.77
N ALA A 99 -5.99 -15.12 7.16
CA ALA A 99 -6.10 -16.13 8.20
C ALA A 99 -6.42 -15.47 9.56
N THR A 100 -7.06 -16.23 10.45
CA THR A 100 -7.49 -15.79 11.78
C THR A 100 -7.26 -16.91 12.80
N ALA A 101 -7.09 -16.53 14.06
CA ALA A 101 -6.98 -17.47 15.18
C ALA A 101 -8.40 -17.83 15.68
N GLY A 102 -9.09 -18.69 14.93
CA GLY A 102 -10.48 -19.07 15.22
C GLY A 102 -11.50 -18.05 14.67
N GLU A 103 -12.60 -17.83 15.40
CA GLU A 103 -13.62 -16.85 14.98
C GLU A 103 -13.04 -15.42 15.05
N PRO A 104 -13.12 -14.62 13.98
CA PRO A 104 -12.60 -13.27 13.99
C PRO A 104 -13.38 -12.35 14.93
N SER A 105 -12.67 -11.52 15.68
CA SER A 105 -13.28 -10.52 16.55
C SER A 105 -13.90 -9.35 15.78
N LYS A 106 -13.38 -9.07 14.57
CA LYS A 106 -13.95 -8.12 13.61
C LYS A 106 -13.67 -8.56 12.19
N ARG A 107 -14.52 -8.17 11.25
CA ARG A 107 -14.26 -8.29 9.81
C ARG A 107 -14.17 -6.93 9.16
N ILE A 108 -13.06 -6.65 8.49
CA ILE A 108 -12.81 -5.39 7.77
C ILE A 108 -12.64 -5.70 6.28
N VAL A 109 -13.45 -5.07 5.44
CA VAL A 109 -13.28 -5.17 3.98
C VAL A 109 -12.40 -4.02 3.50
N VAL A 110 -11.31 -4.32 2.80
CA VAL A 110 -10.46 -3.35 2.11
C VAL A 110 -10.84 -3.33 0.63
N VAL A 111 -11.45 -2.23 0.17
CA VAL A 111 -12.04 -2.14 -1.17
C VAL A 111 -11.50 -0.97 -2.00
N GLY A 112 -11.33 -1.20 -3.31
CA GLY A 112 -10.93 -0.18 -4.28
C GLY A 112 -9.74 -0.64 -5.14
N GLU A 113 -8.69 0.17 -5.18
CA GLU A 113 -7.53 -0.03 -6.06
C GLU A 113 -6.20 -0.14 -5.29
N SER A 114 -5.07 0.01 -5.98
CA SER A 114 -3.72 -0.07 -5.41
C SER A 114 -3.48 0.88 -4.22
N HIS A 115 -4.13 2.04 -4.19
CA HIS A 115 -4.06 2.97 -3.04
C HIS A 115 -4.82 2.46 -1.81
N SER A 116 -5.90 1.69 -1.98
CA SER A 116 -6.49 0.94 -0.87
C SER A 116 -5.60 -0.26 -0.49
N ARG A 117 -5.00 -0.92 -1.51
CA ARG A 117 -4.13 -2.10 -1.34
C ARG A 117 -2.94 -1.83 -0.45
N GLN A 118 -2.22 -0.74 -0.70
CA GLN A 118 -0.95 -0.45 -0.01
C GLN A 118 -1.15 -0.50 1.51
N TYR A 119 -2.27 0.03 2.02
CA TYR A 119 -2.58 0.05 3.46
C TYR A 119 -2.76 -1.33 4.10
N LEU A 120 -2.87 -2.42 3.32
CA LEU A 120 -2.79 -3.78 3.87
C LEU A 120 -1.48 -4.00 4.63
N ALA A 121 -0.38 -3.35 4.23
CA ALA A 121 0.89 -3.45 4.96
C ALA A 121 0.81 -2.89 6.40
N ALA A 122 0.00 -1.85 6.61
CA ALA A 122 -0.26 -1.27 7.94
C ALA A 122 -1.37 -2.01 8.70
N LEU A 123 -2.40 -2.49 8.00
CA LEU A 123 -3.57 -3.14 8.59
C LEU A 123 -3.31 -4.58 9.03
N ARG A 124 -2.45 -5.33 8.31
CA ARG A 124 -2.20 -6.74 8.61
C ARG A 124 -1.65 -6.99 10.02
N PRO A 125 -0.62 -6.28 10.51
CA PRO A 125 -0.14 -6.48 11.87
C PRO A 125 -1.23 -6.20 12.92
N ILE A 126 -2.08 -5.19 12.69
CA ILE A 126 -3.22 -4.86 13.56
C ILE A 126 -4.22 -6.02 13.58
N ALA A 127 -4.54 -6.57 12.41
CA ALA A 127 -5.49 -7.67 12.28
C ALA A 127 -4.95 -8.96 12.91
N GLU A 128 -3.67 -9.26 12.74
CA GLU A 128 -3.01 -10.41 13.36
C GLU A 128 -2.99 -10.28 14.90
N GLU A 129 -2.65 -9.11 15.44
CA GLU A 129 -2.64 -8.84 16.88
C GLU A 129 -4.05 -8.92 17.50
N ARG A 130 -5.06 -8.40 16.80
CA ARG A 130 -6.43 -8.25 17.33
C ARG A 130 -7.38 -9.35 16.89
N ASN A 131 -6.87 -10.38 16.21
CA ASN A 131 -7.66 -11.45 15.60
C ASN A 131 -8.82 -10.90 14.73
N TRP A 132 -8.54 -9.92 13.88
CA TRP A 132 -9.48 -9.43 12.87
C TRP A 132 -9.29 -10.20 11.56
N GLN A 133 -10.37 -10.33 10.80
CA GLN A 133 -10.32 -10.81 9.43
C GLN A 133 -10.30 -9.62 8.48
N LEU A 134 -9.25 -9.52 7.68
CA LEU A 134 -9.23 -8.65 6.51
C LEU A 134 -9.81 -9.39 5.31
N VAL A 135 -10.65 -8.71 4.53
CA VAL A 135 -11.15 -9.18 3.25
C VAL A 135 -10.75 -8.18 2.17
N GLU A 136 -9.89 -8.60 1.26
CA GLU A 136 -9.40 -7.79 0.16
C GLU A 136 -10.34 -7.95 -1.04
N MET A 137 -10.87 -6.82 -1.54
CA MET A 137 -11.69 -6.72 -2.74
C MET A 137 -11.11 -5.60 -3.61
N LEU A 138 -10.15 -5.92 -4.47
CA LEU A 138 -9.37 -4.93 -5.19
C LEU A 138 -9.38 -5.12 -6.71
N ARG A 139 -9.37 -4.00 -7.42
CA ARG A 139 -9.23 -3.95 -8.87
C ARG A 139 -8.33 -2.78 -9.28
N SER A 140 -7.36 -3.06 -10.13
CA SER A 140 -6.43 -2.04 -10.66
C SER A 140 -7.17 -0.90 -11.37
N ALA A 141 -6.76 0.33 -11.11
CA ALA A 141 -7.31 1.56 -11.70
C ALA A 141 -8.84 1.70 -11.51
N CYS A 142 -9.38 1.16 -10.41
CA CYS A 142 -10.80 1.17 -10.12
C CYS A 142 -11.06 1.48 -8.63
N PRO A 143 -10.96 2.77 -8.24
CA PRO A 143 -11.35 3.22 -6.91
C PRO A 143 -12.79 2.81 -6.57
N PHE A 144 -13.09 2.67 -5.27
CA PHE A 144 -14.43 2.34 -4.82
C PHE A 144 -15.39 3.53 -5.02
N SER A 145 -16.03 3.57 -6.18
CA SER A 145 -16.86 4.69 -6.65
C SER A 145 -18.03 4.15 -7.46
N THR A 146 -19.14 4.89 -7.51
CA THR A 146 -20.22 4.63 -8.47
C THR A 146 -19.85 4.98 -9.92
N ARG A 147 -18.67 5.56 -10.13
CA ARG A 147 -18.16 5.99 -11.45
C ARG A 147 -16.78 5.39 -11.68
N SER A 148 -16.35 5.32 -12.95
CA SER A 148 -14.95 5.02 -13.23
C SER A 148 -14.10 6.29 -13.18
N GLU A 149 -13.34 6.37 -12.11
CA GLU A 149 -12.58 7.54 -11.67
C GLU A 149 -11.23 7.68 -12.42
N VAL A 150 -10.59 6.57 -12.78
CA VAL A 150 -9.30 6.56 -13.49
C VAL A 150 -9.51 6.47 -15.00
N VAL A 151 -10.18 5.40 -15.46
CA VAL A 151 -10.49 5.19 -16.88
C VAL A 151 -11.92 5.65 -17.16
N ARG A 152 -12.09 6.95 -17.41
CA ARG A 152 -13.42 7.59 -17.55
C ARG A 152 -14.36 6.79 -18.46
N GLY A 153 -15.51 6.39 -17.90
CA GLY A 153 -16.53 5.64 -18.63
C GLY A 153 -16.28 4.13 -18.75
N SER A 154 -15.28 3.57 -18.05
CA SER A 154 -15.07 2.12 -17.99
C SER A 154 -16.26 1.42 -17.33
N GLN A 155 -17.10 0.78 -18.15
CA GLN A 155 -18.26 0.03 -17.68
C GLN A 155 -17.84 -1.13 -16.77
N GLY A 156 -16.73 -1.81 -17.10
CA GLY A 156 -16.22 -2.90 -16.26
C GLY A 156 -15.97 -2.44 -14.82
N CYS A 157 -15.32 -1.28 -14.63
CA CYS A 157 -15.07 -0.75 -13.29
C CYS A 157 -16.38 -0.38 -12.56
N ILE A 158 -17.35 0.18 -13.27
CA ILE A 158 -18.66 0.51 -12.70
C ILE A 158 -19.40 -0.76 -12.25
N ASP A 159 -19.44 -1.79 -13.10
CA ASP A 159 -20.10 -3.07 -12.82
C ASP A 159 -19.43 -3.82 -11.67
N TRP A 160 -18.09 -3.78 -11.62
CA TRP A 160 -17.32 -4.36 -10.52
C TRP A 160 -17.57 -3.64 -9.20
N ASN A 161 -17.63 -2.31 -9.21
CA ASN A 161 -17.95 -1.52 -8.01
C ASN A 161 -19.38 -1.75 -7.51
N ALA A 162 -20.34 -1.96 -8.42
CA ALA A 162 -21.69 -2.35 -8.08
C ALA A 162 -21.71 -3.73 -7.42
N ALA A 163 -21.05 -4.73 -8.03
CA ALA A 163 -20.95 -6.08 -7.47
C ALA A 163 -20.24 -6.09 -6.11
N ALA A 164 -19.15 -5.32 -5.97
CA ALA A 164 -18.41 -5.21 -4.71
C ALA A 164 -19.26 -4.60 -3.59
N ALA A 165 -20.06 -3.57 -3.88
CA ALA A 165 -20.98 -3.00 -2.89
C ALA A 165 -22.03 -4.02 -2.43
N GLU A 166 -22.60 -4.82 -3.34
CA GLU A 166 -23.58 -5.86 -2.97
C GLU A 166 -22.94 -6.99 -2.14
N GLU A 167 -21.74 -7.47 -2.49
CA GLU A 167 -21.01 -8.44 -1.69
C GLU A 167 -20.71 -7.92 -0.26
N ILE A 168 -20.35 -6.64 -0.15
CA ILE A 168 -20.12 -6.00 1.15
C ILE A 168 -21.41 -5.94 1.98
N ILE A 169 -22.53 -5.57 1.34
CA ILE A 169 -23.84 -5.48 2.00
C ILE A 169 -24.28 -6.86 2.49
N ASP A 170 -24.13 -7.90 1.69
CA ASP A 170 -24.46 -9.27 2.09
C ASP A 170 -23.55 -9.78 3.22
N MET A 171 -22.27 -9.40 3.18
CA MET A 171 -21.27 -9.83 4.16
C MET A 171 -21.44 -9.18 5.54
N GLN A 172 -22.02 -7.98 5.62
CA GLN A 172 -22.18 -7.19 6.85
C GLN A 172 -20.89 -7.11 7.69
N PRO A 173 -19.79 -6.55 7.16
CA PRO A 173 -18.54 -6.39 7.92
C PRO A 173 -18.67 -5.33 9.02
N ASP A 174 -17.77 -5.37 10.01
CA ASP A 174 -17.66 -4.35 11.05
C ASP A 174 -17.28 -2.97 10.50
N ALA A 175 -16.50 -2.93 9.40
CA ALA A 175 -16.23 -1.72 8.65
C ALA A 175 -15.71 -2.01 7.23
N VAL A 176 -15.77 -1.00 6.38
CA VAL A 176 -15.16 -0.96 5.06
C VAL A 176 -14.05 0.09 5.03
N PHE A 177 -12.83 -0.29 4.69
CA PHE A 177 -11.70 0.60 4.45
C PHE A 177 -11.59 0.93 2.96
N THR A 178 -11.55 2.23 2.63
CA THR A 178 -11.36 2.70 1.25
C THR A 178 -10.75 4.11 1.22
N MET A 179 -10.36 4.59 0.03
CA MET A 179 -9.84 5.95 -0.14
C MET A 179 -10.97 7.00 -0.11
N ALA A 180 -10.66 8.20 0.40
CA ALA A 180 -11.57 9.32 0.56
C ALA A 180 -11.21 10.55 -0.28
N THR A 181 -9.95 10.66 -0.69
CA THR A 181 -9.49 11.66 -1.65
C THR A 181 -8.69 10.98 -2.74
N ARG A 182 -8.30 11.73 -3.77
CA ARG A 182 -7.40 11.31 -4.83
C ARG A 182 -6.79 12.51 -5.52
N GLU A 183 -5.81 12.25 -6.38
CA GLU A 183 -5.06 13.28 -7.11
C GLU A 183 -4.36 14.28 -6.18
N VAL A 184 -3.70 13.80 -5.12
CA VAL A 184 -2.81 14.63 -4.29
C VAL A 184 -1.52 14.87 -5.07
N ARG A 185 -1.52 15.83 -5.99
CA ARG A 185 -0.39 16.13 -6.90
C ARG A 185 -0.13 17.62 -6.93
N GLU A 186 1.01 18.00 -7.52
CA GLU A 186 1.36 19.40 -7.71
C GLU A 186 0.25 20.17 -8.44
N GLY A 187 -0.02 21.38 -7.96
CA GLY A 187 -1.13 22.21 -8.43
C GLY A 187 -2.42 22.05 -7.63
N LEU A 188 -2.38 21.42 -6.45
CA LEU A 188 -3.52 21.28 -5.54
C LEU A 188 -4.76 20.65 -6.20
N THR A 189 -4.56 19.54 -6.89
CA THR A 189 -5.62 18.83 -7.65
C THR A 189 -6.43 17.83 -6.80
N GLU A 190 -6.15 17.76 -5.50
CA GLU A 190 -6.80 16.84 -4.57
C GLU A 190 -8.31 17.08 -4.52
N HIS A 191 -9.09 16.01 -4.65
CA HIS A 191 -10.54 16.08 -4.55
C HIS A 191 -11.14 14.79 -3.97
N THR A 192 -12.38 14.89 -3.48
CA THR A 192 -13.22 13.75 -3.12
C THR A 192 -14.26 13.54 -4.23
N PRO A 193 -14.18 12.44 -5.00
CA PRO A 193 -15.17 12.17 -6.03
C PRO A 193 -16.59 12.06 -5.47
N PRO A 194 -17.61 12.64 -6.14
CA PRO A 194 -19.00 12.44 -5.75
C PRO A 194 -19.40 10.96 -5.70
N GLY A 195 -18.81 10.14 -6.58
CA GLY A 195 -19.08 8.70 -6.60
C GLY A 195 -18.58 7.94 -5.36
N PHE A 196 -17.60 8.49 -4.61
CA PHE A 196 -17.21 7.93 -3.31
C PHE A 196 -18.33 8.16 -2.29
N VAL A 197 -18.84 9.40 -2.19
CA VAL A 197 -19.96 9.76 -1.31
C VAL A 197 -21.21 8.97 -1.64
N GLU A 198 -21.49 8.75 -2.93
CA GLU A 198 -22.59 7.89 -3.38
C GLU A 198 -22.43 6.43 -2.89
N GLN A 199 -21.22 5.85 -2.91
CA GLN A 199 -20.98 4.51 -2.35
C GLN A 199 -21.11 4.49 -0.82
N TRP A 200 -20.59 5.51 -0.12
CA TRP A 200 -20.70 5.59 1.34
C TRP A 200 -22.16 5.63 1.79
N ARG A 201 -23.03 6.34 1.06
CA ARG A 201 -24.48 6.38 1.35
C ARG A 201 -25.17 5.03 1.13
N LYS A 202 -24.71 4.23 0.16
CA LYS A 202 -25.24 2.86 0.01
C LYS A 202 -24.87 1.99 1.21
N LEU A 203 -23.65 2.12 1.70
CA LEU A 203 -23.20 1.40 2.89
C LEU A 203 -23.89 1.91 4.17
N ASP A 204 -24.15 3.21 4.26
CA ASP A 204 -24.91 3.83 5.35
C ASP A 204 -26.34 3.28 5.43
N ALA A 205 -27.02 3.14 4.28
CA ALA A 205 -28.35 2.55 4.20
C ALA A 205 -28.38 1.08 4.66
N ALA A 206 -27.23 0.39 4.61
CA ALA A 206 -27.06 -0.97 5.11
C ALA A 206 -26.49 -1.03 6.55
N GLY A 207 -26.27 0.12 7.20
CA GLY A 207 -25.73 0.20 8.56
C GLY A 207 -24.24 -0.13 8.67
N ILE A 208 -23.48 -0.11 7.57
CA ILE A 208 -22.08 -0.52 7.53
C ILE A 208 -21.17 0.70 7.70
N PRO A 209 -20.30 0.73 8.73
CA PRO A 209 -19.33 1.82 8.91
C PRO A 209 -18.27 1.88 7.80
N VAL A 210 -17.82 3.09 7.47
CA VAL A 210 -16.77 3.31 6.46
C VAL A 210 -15.58 4.05 7.07
N ILE A 211 -14.38 3.52 6.87
CA ILE A 211 -13.11 4.19 7.15
C ILE A 211 -12.61 4.78 5.82
N GLY A 212 -12.71 6.10 5.70
CA GLY A 212 -12.25 6.86 4.53
C GLY A 212 -10.84 7.38 4.76
N MET A 213 -9.85 6.83 4.07
CA MET A 213 -8.45 7.24 4.20
C MET A 213 -8.14 8.41 3.24
N ARG A 214 -7.44 9.45 3.70
CA ARG A 214 -6.92 10.49 2.80
C ARG A 214 -5.79 9.91 1.93
N ASP A 215 -5.77 10.24 0.65
CA ASP A 215 -4.75 9.76 -0.28
C ASP A 215 -3.37 10.39 -0.01
N ASN A 216 -2.30 9.75 -0.47
CA ASN A 216 -0.93 10.22 -0.35
C ASN A 216 -0.48 11.05 -1.57
N PRO A 217 0.57 11.88 -1.42
CA PRO A 217 1.16 12.61 -2.54
C PRO A 217 1.61 11.72 -3.69
N ARG A 218 1.54 12.28 -4.90
CA ARG A 218 2.02 11.70 -6.16
C ARG A 218 3.01 12.65 -6.81
N PHE A 219 4.01 12.10 -7.47
CA PHE A 219 5.12 12.81 -8.08
C PHE A 219 5.07 12.72 -9.61
N GLU A 220 5.70 13.68 -10.28
CA GLU A 220 5.93 13.64 -11.73
C GLU A 220 7.25 12.95 -12.09
N PHE A 221 8.01 12.52 -11.07
CA PHE A 221 9.29 11.82 -11.18
C PHE A 221 9.28 10.60 -10.24
N GLU A 222 10.21 9.66 -10.45
CA GLU A 222 10.43 8.54 -9.53
C GLU A 222 11.28 9.00 -8.34
N PRO A 223 10.74 9.01 -7.10
CA PRO A 223 11.46 9.54 -5.95
C PRO A 223 12.75 8.77 -5.67
N VAL A 224 12.74 7.45 -5.87
CA VAL A 224 13.90 6.57 -5.65
C VAL A 224 15.03 6.90 -6.62
N ASP A 225 14.73 7.04 -7.92
CA ASP A 225 15.73 7.43 -8.92
C ASP A 225 16.34 8.80 -8.60
N CYS A 226 15.56 9.72 -8.04
CA CYS A 226 16.04 11.02 -7.60
C CYS A 226 17.03 10.88 -6.43
N VAL A 227 16.68 10.09 -5.40
CA VAL A 227 17.55 9.80 -4.26
C VAL A 227 18.87 9.17 -4.71
N ASP A 228 18.82 8.19 -5.62
CA ASP A 228 20.01 7.50 -6.12
C ASP A 228 20.95 8.44 -6.90
N GLN A 229 20.39 9.43 -7.61
CA GLN A 229 21.17 10.39 -8.41
C GLN A 229 21.67 11.60 -7.63
N ARG A 230 20.92 12.04 -6.62
CA ARG A 230 21.09 13.36 -5.99
C ARG A 230 21.28 13.31 -4.48
N GLY A 231 20.95 12.20 -3.84
CA GLY A 231 20.92 12.03 -2.39
C GLY A 231 19.53 12.29 -1.80
N ALA A 232 19.23 11.64 -0.67
CA ALA A 232 17.91 11.69 -0.03
C ALA A 232 17.51 13.09 0.47
N ASP A 233 18.50 13.89 0.86
CA ASP A 233 18.29 15.24 1.40
C ASP A 233 18.22 16.33 0.32
N ASP A 234 18.35 15.98 -0.98
CA ASP A 234 18.22 16.97 -2.05
C ASP A 234 16.76 17.48 -2.09
N PRO A 235 16.54 18.81 -1.94
CA PRO A 235 15.19 19.37 -1.96
C PRO A 235 14.40 19.09 -3.24
N GLY A 236 15.07 18.79 -4.35
CA GLY A 236 14.46 18.41 -5.62
C GLY A 236 13.90 16.99 -5.66
N CYS A 237 14.18 16.16 -4.65
CA CYS A 237 13.59 14.83 -4.49
C CYS A 237 12.36 14.80 -3.59
N ALA A 238 12.00 15.94 -2.99
CA ALA A 238 10.83 16.10 -2.16
C ALA A 238 9.77 16.99 -2.83
N ALA A 239 8.49 16.68 -2.63
CA ALA A 239 7.42 17.58 -3.04
C ALA A 239 7.22 18.68 -2.00
N GLN A 240 6.81 19.89 -2.41
CA GLN A 240 6.36 20.92 -1.47
C GLN A 240 4.95 20.54 -0.96
N ARG A 241 4.78 20.49 0.36
CA ARG A 241 3.54 20.02 0.99
C ARG A 241 2.34 20.86 0.55
N ASP A 242 2.49 22.18 0.57
CA ASP A 242 1.46 23.14 0.20
C ASP A 242 1.19 23.23 -1.31
N ALA A 243 2.04 22.59 -2.13
CA ALA A 243 1.80 22.44 -3.57
C ALA A 243 0.99 21.19 -3.92
N VAL A 244 1.02 20.16 -3.06
CA VAL A 244 0.38 18.84 -3.33
C VAL A 244 -0.82 18.53 -2.45
N LEU A 245 -0.78 18.88 -1.16
CA LEU A 245 -1.83 18.58 -0.19
C LEU A 245 -2.67 19.81 0.08
N ALA A 246 -3.99 19.68 -0.10
CA ALA A 246 -4.91 20.75 0.27
C ALA A 246 -4.81 21.03 1.79
N PRO A 247 -4.80 22.29 2.25
CA PRO A 247 -4.71 22.60 3.68
C PRO A 247 -5.86 22.00 4.51
N LYS A 248 -7.03 21.84 3.89
CA LYS A 248 -8.16 21.08 4.42
C LYS A 248 -8.49 19.96 3.44
N PRO A 249 -8.72 18.73 3.91
CA PRO A 249 -9.10 17.65 3.02
C PRO A 249 -10.42 17.97 2.31
N PRO A 250 -10.55 17.70 1.00
CA PRO A 250 -11.76 18.03 0.24
C PRO A 250 -13.05 17.42 0.79
N TYR A 251 -12.99 16.23 1.40
CA TYR A 251 -14.16 15.60 2.03
C TYR A 251 -14.78 16.43 3.15
N ALA A 252 -14.03 17.34 3.80
CA ALA A 252 -14.56 18.21 4.85
C ALA A 252 -15.53 19.27 4.32
N ALA A 253 -15.53 19.53 3.01
CA ALA A 253 -16.44 20.45 2.34
C ALA A 253 -17.47 19.72 1.46
N MET A 254 -17.44 18.39 1.42
CA MET A 254 -18.37 17.62 0.60
C MET A 254 -19.78 17.65 1.21
N PRO A 255 -20.81 17.97 0.42
CA PRO A 255 -22.19 17.83 0.87
C PRO A 255 -22.53 16.34 1.03
N ASP A 256 -23.51 16.06 1.88
CA ASP A 256 -24.16 14.75 1.98
C ASP A 256 -23.23 13.58 2.32
N VAL A 257 -22.11 13.85 2.99
CA VAL A 257 -21.28 12.79 3.60
C VAL A 257 -22.09 12.13 4.72
N PRO A 258 -22.33 10.81 4.66
CA PRO A 258 -23.16 10.13 5.65
C PRO A 258 -22.44 9.95 7.00
N ASP A 259 -23.24 9.81 8.07
CA ASP A 259 -22.76 9.75 9.45
C ASP A 259 -22.01 8.45 9.78
N ASN A 260 -22.07 7.42 8.91
CA ASN A 260 -21.29 6.19 9.03
C ASN A 260 -19.81 6.34 8.64
N VAL A 261 -19.40 7.46 8.03
CA VAL A 261 -18.02 7.65 7.57
C VAL A 261 -17.15 8.23 8.67
N ARG A 262 -15.97 7.64 8.85
CA ARG A 262 -14.90 8.14 9.70
C ARG A 262 -13.66 8.34 8.84
N PHE A 263 -13.16 9.57 8.82
CA PHE A 263 -11.98 9.91 8.02
C PHE A 263 -10.70 9.74 8.84
N ILE A 264 -9.68 9.17 8.21
CA ILE A 264 -8.32 9.10 8.75
C ILE A 264 -7.41 9.84 7.77
N ASP A 265 -6.55 10.70 8.32
CA ASP A 265 -5.53 11.43 7.57
C ASP A 265 -4.15 11.09 8.13
N MET A 266 -3.35 10.40 7.32
CA MET A 266 -1.99 9.99 7.68
C MET A 266 -0.93 10.92 7.06
N SER A 267 -1.32 12.05 6.46
CA SER A 267 -0.42 12.94 5.72
C SER A 267 0.74 13.47 6.55
N ASP A 268 0.57 13.64 7.86
CA ASP A 268 1.64 14.09 8.78
C ASP A 268 2.72 13.04 9.06
N TYR A 269 2.42 11.80 8.69
CA TYR A 269 3.34 10.66 8.72
C TYR A 269 3.91 10.34 7.35
N VAL A 270 3.53 11.05 6.29
CA VAL A 270 4.09 10.90 4.94
C VAL A 270 4.83 12.16 4.51
N CYS A 271 4.39 13.32 5.01
CA CYS A 271 5.00 14.61 4.80
C CYS A 271 5.43 15.22 6.12
N GLU A 272 6.51 15.99 6.06
CA GLU A 272 6.92 16.90 7.11
C GLU A 272 6.07 18.18 7.11
N GLU A 273 6.49 19.19 7.86
CA GLU A 273 5.77 20.47 7.94
C GLU A 273 5.70 21.19 6.59
N ARG A 274 6.78 21.12 5.79
CA ARG A 274 6.91 21.87 4.53
C ARG A 274 7.09 21.00 3.30
N THR A 275 7.60 19.79 3.45
CA THR A 275 7.97 18.91 2.34
C THR A 275 7.41 17.52 2.53
N CYS A 276 7.25 16.78 1.45
CA CYS A 276 6.97 15.35 1.43
C CYS A 276 8.22 14.63 0.92
N PRO A 277 9.14 14.21 1.82
CA PRO A 277 10.42 13.64 1.43
C PRO A 277 10.29 12.20 0.93
N PRO A 278 11.26 11.74 0.12
CA PRO A 278 11.27 10.38 -0.43
C PRO A 278 11.67 9.32 0.62
N VAL A 279 12.33 9.74 1.71
CA VAL A 279 12.83 8.89 2.79
C VAL A 279 12.48 9.52 4.13
N ILE A 280 11.96 8.72 5.07
CA ILE A 280 11.71 9.12 6.46
C ILE A 280 12.18 8.00 7.36
N GLY A 281 12.94 8.32 8.41
CA GLY A 281 13.35 7.32 9.39
C GLY A 281 14.16 6.17 8.78
N ASN A 282 15.04 6.49 7.82
CA ASN A 282 15.84 5.55 7.02
C ASN A 282 15.05 4.58 6.13
N VAL A 283 13.75 4.80 5.95
CA VAL A 283 12.88 3.96 5.11
C VAL A 283 12.37 4.78 3.93
N TYR A 284 12.43 4.21 2.72
CA TYR A 284 11.81 4.82 1.54
C TYR A 284 10.30 4.91 1.74
N VAL A 285 9.76 6.13 1.66
CA VAL A 285 8.33 6.39 1.83
C VAL A 285 7.56 5.83 0.64
N TYR A 286 8.10 6.00 -0.56
CA TYR A 286 7.45 5.65 -1.82
C TYR A 286 8.18 4.52 -2.52
N MET A 287 7.42 3.62 -3.13
CA MET A 287 7.96 2.54 -3.95
C MET A 287 8.05 2.87 -5.45
N ASP A 288 7.20 3.80 -5.88
CA ASP A 288 7.18 4.42 -7.21
C ASP A 288 6.69 5.87 -7.08
N ASN A 289 6.38 6.54 -8.19
CA ASN A 289 5.92 7.92 -8.15
C ASN A 289 4.54 8.18 -7.49
N ASN A 290 3.81 7.18 -7.01
CA ASN A 290 2.50 7.41 -6.38
C ASN A 290 2.07 6.42 -5.29
N HIS A 291 2.77 5.31 -5.09
CA HIS A 291 2.46 4.31 -4.06
C HIS A 291 3.46 4.37 -2.91
N LEU A 292 2.95 4.23 -1.69
CA LEU A 292 3.76 4.07 -0.50
C LEU A 292 4.37 2.66 -0.46
N SER A 293 5.61 2.55 0.03
CA SER A 293 6.25 1.25 0.21
C SER A 293 5.58 0.45 1.34
N ALA A 294 5.45 -0.86 1.18
CA ALA A 294 4.90 -1.72 2.23
C ALA A 294 5.76 -1.71 3.49
N THR A 295 7.09 -1.60 3.34
CA THR A 295 8.05 -1.42 4.44
C THR A 295 7.72 -0.19 5.27
N TYR A 296 7.48 0.97 4.63
CA TYR A 296 7.10 2.19 5.32
C TYR A 296 5.74 2.07 6.00
N LEU A 297 4.74 1.55 5.30
CA LEU A 297 3.40 1.36 5.85
C LEU A 297 3.36 0.38 7.02
N LYS A 298 4.23 -0.65 7.04
CA LYS A 298 4.36 -1.55 8.20
C LYS A 298 4.79 -0.79 9.45
N THR A 299 5.76 0.14 9.35
CA THR A 299 6.14 1.02 10.49
C THR A 299 5.00 1.94 10.94
N MET A 300 4.06 2.25 10.05
CA MET A 300 2.89 3.09 10.33
C MET A 300 1.78 2.35 11.08
N SER A 301 1.83 1.02 11.15
CA SER A 301 0.80 0.16 11.76
C SER A 301 0.35 0.60 13.17
N PRO A 302 1.23 0.82 14.17
CA PRO A 302 0.80 1.25 15.50
C PRO A 302 0.20 2.66 15.53
N ILE A 303 0.53 3.52 14.55
CA ILE A 303 -0.08 4.85 14.41
C ILE A 303 -1.50 4.68 13.87
N LEU A 304 -1.66 3.89 12.80
CA LEU A 304 -2.96 3.60 12.20
C LEU A 304 -3.89 2.89 13.20
N ALA A 305 -3.38 1.99 14.04
CA ALA A 305 -4.16 1.35 15.10
C ALA A 305 -4.79 2.36 16.05
N ARG A 306 -4.03 3.38 16.50
CA ARG A 306 -4.56 4.43 17.38
C ARG A 306 -5.59 5.31 16.68
N GLU A 307 -5.38 5.62 15.39
CA GLU A 307 -6.35 6.40 14.61
C GLU A 307 -7.64 5.61 14.37
N LEU A 308 -7.55 4.29 14.13
CA LEU A 308 -8.71 3.40 14.06
C LEU A 308 -9.48 3.37 15.39
N ASP A 309 -8.79 3.20 16.52
CA ASP A 309 -9.42 3.20 17.85
C ASP A 309 -10.15 4.51 18.12
N ARG A 310 -9.50 5.65 17.82
CA ARG A 310 -10.10 6.98 17.98
C ARG A 310 -11.32 7.16 17.08
N ALA A 311 -11.18 6.84 15.80
CA ALA A 311 -12.18 7.11 14.79
C ALA A 311 -13.41 6.20 14.92
N MET A 312 -13.16 4.91 15.20
CA MET A 312 -14.18 3.87 15.26
C MET A 312 -14.67 3.56 16.68
N LYS A 313 -14.00 4.07 17.71
CA LYS A 313 -14.27 3.76 19.13
C LYS A 313 -14.13 2.27 19.43
N TRP A 314 -13.06 1.67 18.92
CA TRP A 314 -12.71 0.27 19.14
C TRP A 314 -11.87 0.08 20.41
#